data_AF-A0A7X0AQ54-F1
#
_entry.id   AF-A0A7X0AQ54-F1
#
_cell.length_a   1.000
_cell.length_b   1.000
_cell.length_c   1.000
_cell.angle_alpha   90.00
_cell.angle_beta   90.00
_cell.angle_gamma   90.00
#
_symmetry.space_group_name_H-M   'P 1'
#
loop_
_entity.id
_entity.type
_entity.pdbx_description
1 polymer ?
#
loop_
_entity_poly.entity_id
_entity_poly.type
_entity_poly.pdbx_seq_one_letter_code
_entity_poly.pdbx_strand_id
1 'polypeptide(L)'
;MSKHAKAVKTFPSVRLPTRTGCLPVEVSLIAQLGHGSGDSLYAGALARQKAHETFVDALEEPSARLGSTDFEHGDATALHSFAVGPGGHPFHRHAGHRVFTAVSGSGGVQLRFSTASPEQIERDPQSFIHALRYINIPPDSLFTVRFGGDTWHQFAPQSENRLHPAFFALSCHTNELGGDLPDAIRDEVLAGEANVPSLTMLLPPTVAELVNNLSSHCIQIPTTDLSLDAAPGTLQGFLCKYARGSLGLIRGRSGAWLRSTGFLTRSGGDHAVMELAEPPSGSLLCQQLTDQPFHHEDTFFISLNGKDVGHASAATLLSRLLNGFLENPPPNVSRMMALRNWLVKPIGLRTSPLGCPVSSLLSPRTCNLFDQRYPVLDQSIDGNARAQVILGANDKHLIFRSCVGVQIVDAERIDITIGTRVRCKNRYGHVYMAMIDYVHRHYVTPTMLRMAVEHAFPISDALCSQHSQMPVRQRQGT
;
A
#
# COMPACT_ATOMS: atom_id res chain seq x y z
N MET A 1 46.26 -19.15 7.65
CA MET A 1 46.47 -17.93 6.83
C MET A 1 45.90 -16.75 7.59
N SER A 2 46.66 -15.65 7.68
CA SER A 2 46.24 -14.45 8.41
C SER A 2 45.08 -13.76 7.68
N LYS A 3 43.90 -13.70 8.30
CA LYS A 3 42.79 -12.86 7.81
C LYS A 3 43.15 -11.40 8.11
N HIS A 4 43.53 -10.64 7.09
CA HIS A 4 43.80 -9.21 7.24
C HIS A 4 42.50 -8.43 7.09
N ALA A 5 41.88 -8.06 8.21
CA ALA A 5 40.77 -7.11 8.22
C ALA A 5 41.32 -5.69 8.05
N LYS A 6 40.84 -4.98 7.02
CA LYS A 6 41.16 -3.56 6.79
C LYS A 6 39.97 -2.71 7.19
N ALA A 7 40.18 -1.76 8.09
CA ALA A 7 39.17 -0.76 8.41
C ALA A 7 38.97 0.20 7.21
N VAL A 8 37.72 0.47 6.87
CA VAL A 8 37.31 1.41 5.82
C VAL A 8 36.47 2.53 6.43
N LYS A 9 36.60 3.75 5.90
CA LYS A 9 35.85 4.94 6.38
C LYS A 9 34.55 5.19 5.59
N THR A 10 34.12 4.21 4.80
CA THR A 10 32.94 4.25 3.93
C THR A 10 32.24 2.89 3.97
N PHE A 11 31.19 2.69 3.18
CA PHE A 11 30.51 1.41 3.04
C PHE A 11 31.49 0.28 2.67
N PRO A 12 31.63 -0.76 3.51
CA PRO A 12 32.39 -1.95 3.15
C PRO A 12 31.83 -2.53 1.86
N SER A 13 32.67 -2.61 0.83
CA SER A 13 32.25 -2.99 -0.51
C SER A 13 33.30 -3.86 -1.17
N VAL A 14 32.84 -4.67 -2.11
CA VAL A 14 33.67 -5.54 -2.94
C VAL A 14 33.22 -5.42 -4.38
N ARG A 15 34.20 -5.33 -5.28
CA ARG A 15 34.01 -5.33 -6.72
C ARG A 15 34.77 -6.51 -7.30
N LEU A 16 34.06 -7.54 -7.74
CA LEU A 16 34.66 -8.68 -8.41
C LEU A 16 34.78 -8.36 -9.91
N PRO A 17 36.00 -8.37 -10.48
CA PRO A 17 36.19 -8.12 -11.90
C PRO A 17 35.65 -9.29 -12.72
N THR A 18 35.01 -8.96 -13.83
CA THR A 18 34.57 -9.89 -14.89
C THR A 18 35.64 -9.95 -15.99
N ARG A 19 35.91 -11.14 -16.52
CA ARG A 19 37.00 -11.36 -17.50
C ARG A 19 36.63 -10.97 -18.95
N THR A 20 35.36 -10.70 -19.23
CA THR A 20 34.79 -10.72 -20.60
C THR A 20 34.00 -9.45 -20.96
N GLY A 21 34.36 -8.27 -20.44
CA GLY A 21 33.68 -7.01 -20.79
C GLY A 21 32.27 -6.86 -20.21
N CYS A 22 31.76 -7.86 -19.50
CA CYS A 22 30.51 -7.79 -18.74
C CYS A 22 30.63 -6.83 -17.55
N LEU A 23 29.49 -6.38 -17.02
CA LEU A 23 29.47 -5.56 -15.80
C LEU A 23 30.05 -6.34 -14.60
N PRO A 24 30.86 -5.70 -13.74
CA PRO A 24 31.42 -6.33 -12.55
C PRO A 24 30.31 -6.71 -11.56
N VAL A 25 30.61 -7.66 -10.67
CA VAL A 25 29.78 -7.91 -9.49
C VAL A 25 30.19 -6.91 -8.42
N GLU A 26 29.23 -6.09 -7.99
CA GLU A 26 29.42 -5.07 -6.97
C GLU A 26 28.50 -5.35 -5.80
N VAL A 27 29.09 -5.47 -4.61
CA VAL A 27 28.34 -5.68 -3.37
C VAL A 27 28.77 -4.63 -2.37
N SER A 28 27.80 -3.94 -1.76
CA SER A 28 28.04 -2.92 -0.74
C SER A 28 27.18 -3.17 0.48
N LEU A 29 27.80 -3.14 1.65
CA LEU A 29 27.14 -3.24 2.94
C LEU A 29 26.76 -1.83 3.41
N ILE A 30 25.46 -1.58 3.56
CA ILE A 30 24.91 -0.23 3.76
C ILE A 30 24.69 0.08 5.23
N ALA A 31 23.97 -0.81 5.92
CA ALA A 31 23.57 -0.58 7.30
C ALA A 31 23.45 -1.88 8.07
N GLN A 32 23.66 -1.76 9.38
CA GLN A 32 23.43 -2.82 10.33
C GLN A 32 22.11 -2.56 11.06
N LEU A 33 21.20 -3.52 11.03
CA LEU A 33 19.91 -3.44 11.69
C LEU A 33 19.99 -3.92 13.14
N GLY A 34 18.91 -3.73 13.90
CA GLY A 34 18.80 -4.25 15.26
C GLY A 34 18.85 -5.78 15.30
N HIS A 35 19.24 -6.35 16.44
CA HIS A 35 19.40 -7.79 16.58
C HIS A 35 18.11 -8.57 16.29
N GLY A 36 18.19 -9.56 15.40
CA GLY A 36 17.08 -10.41 14.99
C GLY A 36 16.05 -9.73 14.08
N SER A 37 16.38 -8.54 13.54
CA SER A 37 15.49 -7.83 12.61
C SER A 37 15.41 -8.52 11.26
N GLY A 38 16.46 -9.21 10.82
CA GLY A 38 16.51 -9.91 9.54
C GLY A 38 15.47 -11.01 9.44
N ASP A 39 15.39 -11.90 10.43
CA ASP A 39 14.38 -12.99 10.46
C ASP A 39 12.97 -12.44 10.60
N SER A 40 12.78 -11.42 11.43
CA SER A 40 11.48 -10.78 11.64
C SER A 40 10.97 -10.11 10.36
N LEU A 41 11.85 -9.42 9.64
CA LEU A 41 11.53 -8.79 8.36
C LEU A 41 11.23 -9.85 7.31
N TYR A 42 12.08 -10.87 7.19
CA TYR A 42 11.85 -11.97 6.25
C TYR A 42 10.48 -12.62 6.48
N ALA A 43 10.14 -12.97 7.72
CA ALA A 43 8.87 -13.63 8.03
C ALA A 43 7.66 -12.77 7.65
N GLY A 44 7.66 -11.49 8.02
CA GLY A 44 6.56 -10.57 7.71
C GLY A 44 6.47 -10.21 6.23
N ALA A 45 7.60 -10.01 5.55
CA ALA A 45 7.63 -9.66 4.13
C ALA A 45 7.24 -10.85 3.26
N LEU A 46 7.74 -12.06 3.54
CA LEU A 46 7.34 -13.29 2.84
C LEU A 46 5.85 -13.58 3.00
N ALA A 47 5.28 -13.37 4.20
CA ALA A 47 3.85 -13.56 4.41
C ALA A 47 2.99 -12.62 3.53
N ARG A 48 3.42 -11.36 3.34
CA ARG A 48 2.76 -10.43 2.42
C ARG A 48 3.01 -10.78 0.96
N GLN A 49 4.23 -11.20 0.62
CA GLN A 49 4.59 -11.65 -0.72
C GLN A 49 3.72 -12.82 -1.16
N LYS A 50 3.51 -13.82 -0.29
CA LYS A 50 2.62 -14.97 -0.55
C LYS A 50 1.15 -14.60 -0.75
N ALA A 51 0.74 -13.45 -0.23
CA ALA A 51 -0.62 -12.92 -0.40
C ALA A 51 -0.74 -11.98 -1.62
N HIS A 52 0.36 -11.71 -2.33
CA HIS A 52 0.36 -10.86 -3.52
C HIS A 52 -0.24 -11.60 -4.73
N GLU A 53 -0.94 -10.88 -5.61
CA GLU A 53 -1.66 -11.47 -6.75
C GLU A 53 -0.72 -12.14 -7.76
N THR A 54 0.47 -11.58 -7.96
CA THR A 54 1.49 -12.08 -8.89
C THR A 54 2.49 -13.03 -8.20
N PHE A 55 2.13 -13.68 -7.11
CA PHE A 55 3.04 -14.52 -6.35
C PHE A 55 3.40 -15.79 -7.13
N VAL A 56 4.70 -16.10 -7.21
CA VAL A 56 5.23 -17.31 -7.82
C VAL A 56 6.20 -17.99 -6.86
N ASP A 57 5.89 -19.23 -6.47
CA ASP A 57 6.75 -20.07 -5.64
C ASP A 57 7.48 -21.08 -6.52
N ALA A 58 8.72 -20.75 -6.93
CA ALA A 58 9.51 -21.58 -7.81
C ALA A 58 11.01 -21.42 -7.54
N LEU A 59 11.79 -22.46 -7.90
CA LEU A 59 13.25 -22.47 -7.83
C LEU A 59 13.86 -22.14 -6.45
N GLU A 60 13.14 -22.44 -5.35
CA GLU A 60 13.54 -22.05 -3.98
C GLU A 60 13.75 -20.52 -3.83
N GLU A 61 13.11 -19.75 -4.71
CA GLU A 61 13.15 -18.31 -4.80
C GLU A 61 11.72 -17.75 -5.00
N PRO A 62 10.87 -17.81 -3.96
CA PRO A 62 9.54 -17.21 -4.01
C PRO A 62 9.65 -15.72 -4.37
N SER A 63 8.90 -15.32 -5.40
CA SER A 63 8.93 -13.97 -5.96
C SER A 63 7.53 -13.40 -6.17
N ALA A 64 7.43 -12.07 -6.20
CA ALA A 64 6.23 -11.37 -6.62
C ALA A 64 6.60 -10.06 -7.30
N ARG A 65 6.00 -9.79 -8.47
CA ARG A 65 6.14 -8.53 -9.19
C ARG A 65 5.34 -7.43 -8.49
N LEU A 66 6.04 -6.41 -8.00
CA LEU A 66 5.45 -5.25 -7.30
C LEU A 66 5.20 -4.07 -8.24
N GLY A 67 5.93 -4.02 -9.36
CA GLY A 67 5.76 -3.01 -10.41
C GLY A 67 6.03 -3.64 -11.78
N SER A 68 5.09 -3.41 -12.70
CA SER A 68 5.15 -3.91 -14.08
C SER A 68 5.85 -2.92 -15.00
N THR A 69 6.31 -3.44 -16.14
CA THR A 69 6.79 -2.64 -17.28
C THR A 69 5.65 -1.84 -17.89
N ASP A 70 5.97 -0.72 -18.52
CA ASP A 70 5.07 0.10 -19.32
C ASP A 70 5.71 0.39 -20.67
N PHE A 71 5.64 -0.59 -21.56
CA PHE A 71 6.27 -0.50 -22.88
C PHE A 71 5.61 0.57 -23.78
N GLU A 72 4.32 0.87 -23.57
CA GLU A 72 3.62 1.92 -24.32
C GLU A 72 4.24 3.30 -24.07
N HIS A 73 4.72 3.53 -22.83
CA HIS A 73 5.40 4.76 -22.44
C HIS A 73 6.94 4.64 -22.44
N GLY A 74 7.49 3.52 -22.94
CA GLY A 74 8.94 3.31 -23.06
C GLY A 74 9.65 2.90 -21.78
N ASP A 75 8.93 2.44 -20.75
CA ASP A 75 9.50 1.92 -19.51
C ASP A 75 9.61 0.38 -19.53
N ALA A 76 10.83 -0.11 -19.71
CA ALA A 76 11.13 -1.55 -19.66
C ALA A 76 11.51 -2.05 -18.25
N THR A 77 11.35 -1.21 -17.23
CA THR A 77 11.72 -1.51 -15.85
C THR A 77 10.66 -2.35 -15.17
N ALA A 78 11.07 -3.35 -14.40
CA ALA A 78 10.18 -4.06 -13.49
C ALA A 78 10.78 -4.12 -12.08
N LEU A 79 9.89 -4.14 -11.09
CA LEU A 79 10.26 -4.28 -9.68
C LEU A 79 9.68 -5.58 -9.14
N HIS A 80 10.57 -6.43 -8.64
CA HIS A 80 10.22 -7.72 -8.04
C HIS A 80 10.64 -7.75 -6.58
N SER A 81 9.85 -8.40 -5.75
CA SER A 81 10.31 -8.93 -4.47
C SER A 81 10.74 -10.38 -4.65
N PHE A 82 11.78 -10.80 -3.95
CA PHE A 82 12.14 -12.21 -3.87
C PHE A 82 12.73 -12.55 -2.49
N ALA A 83 12.58 -13.80 -2.07
CA ALA A 83 13.09 -14.27 -0.80
C ALA A 83 13.92 -15.53 -1.00
N VAL A 84 15.02 -15.65 -0.23
CA VAL A 84 15.86 -16.85 -0.24
C VAL A 84 15.81 -17.48 1.15
N GLY A 85 15.26 -18.69 1.21
CA GLY A 85 15.00 -19.40 2.45
C GLY A 85 16.26 -20.01 3.10
N PRO A 86 16.07 -20.81 4.15
CA PRO A 86 17.15 -21.49 4.86
C PRO A 86 17.84 -22.58 4.03
N GLY A 87 17.24 -23.01 2.91
CA GLY A 87 17.84 -23.95 1.96
C GLY A 87 18.83 -23.29 1.00
N GLY A 88 18.82 -21.95 0.87
CA GLY A 88 19.38 -21.29 -0.29
C GLY A 88 18.56 -21.58 -1.55
N HIS A 89 19.13 -21.22 -2.71
CA HIS A 89 18.54 -21.51 -4.02
C HIS A 89 19.61 -22.14 -4.95
N PRO A 90 19.25 -22.81 -6.06
CA PRO A 90 20.22 -23.42 -6.96
C PRO A 90 21.04 -22.36 -7.71
N PHE A 91 22.25 -22.73 -8.16
CA PHE A 91 23.03 -21.88 -9.04
C PHE A 91 22.30 -21.63 -10.35
N HIS A 92 22.20 -20.37 -10.73
CA HIS A 92 21.55 -19.97 -11.96
C HIS A 92 22.10 -18.64 -12.51
N ARG A 93 21.64 -18.27 -13.70
CA ARG A 93 21.92 -16.99 -14.36
C ARG A 93 20.66 -16.40 -14.98
N HIS A 94 20.70 -15.11 -15.29
CA HIS A 94 19.69 -14.42 -16.08
C HIS A 94 20.35 -13.67 -17.23
N ALA A 95 19.64 -13.49 -18.35
CA ALA A 95 20.15 -12.72 -19.49
C ALA A 95 20.26 -11.21 -19.18
N GLY A 96 19.31 -10.69 -18.40
CA GLY A 96 19.28 -9.28 -17.99
C GLY A 96 20.24 -8.97 -16.83
N HIS A 97 20.70 -7.72 -16.75
CA HIS A 97 21.38 -7.23 -15.56
C HIS A 97 20.40 -7.23 -14.37
N ARG A 98 20.95 -7.30 -13.14
CA ARG A 98 20.14 -7.26 -11.92
C ARG A 98 20.76 -6.28 -10.93
N VAL A 99 19.89 -5.46 -10.32
CA VAL A 99 20.24 -4.58 -9.21
C VAL A 99 19.25 -4.89 -8.10
N PHE A 100 19.72 -5.34 -6.95
CA PHE A 100 18.82 -5.60 -5.83
C PHE A 100 19.35 -5.06 -4.51
N THR A 101 18.42 -4.71 -3.64
CA THR A 101 18.67 -4.36 -2.25
C THR A 101 18.05 -5.41 -1.36
N ALA A 102 18.79 -5.91 -0.39
CA ALA A 102 18.41 -7.04 0.42
C ALA A 102 18.71 -6.83 1.90
N VAL A 103 17.93 -7.50 2.74
CA VAL A 103 18.17 -7.60 4.18
C VAL A 103 18.50 -9.04 4.52
N SER A 104 19.72 -9.28 4.98
CA SER A 104 20.17 -10.61 5.39
C SER A 104 19.40 -11.11 6.62
N GLY A 105 19.14 -12.40 6.68
CA GLY A 105 18.66 -13.06 7.88
C GLY A 105 19.64 -12.94 9.04
N SER A 106 19.19 -13.36 10.22
CA SER A 106 19.93 -13.23 11.48
C SER A 106 21.07 -14.24 11.62
N GLY A 107 21.22 -15.14 10.64
CA GLY A 107 22.37 -16.02 10.46
C GLY A 107 23.45 -15.49 9.52
N GLY A 108 23.18 -14.39 8.80
CA GLY A 108 24.01 -13.89 7.71
C GLY A 108 23.81 -14.68 6.41
N VAL A 109 24.34 -14.17 5.31
CA VAL A 109 24.25 -14.80 3.98
C VAL A 109 25.62 -14.89 3.33
N GLN A 110 25.84 -15.98 2.60
CA GLN A 110 26.96 -16.11 1.67
C GLN A 110 26.44 -15.95 0.23
N LEU A 111 26.96 -14.93 -0.45
CA LEU A 111 26.75 -14.71 -1.87
C LEU A 111 27.86 -15.41 -2.64
N ARG A 112 27.50 -16.22 -3.63
CA ARG A 112 28.42 -17.01 -4.44
C ARG A 112 28.28 -16.59 -5.88
N PHE A 113 29.38 -16.22 -6.52
CA PHE A 113 29.39 -15.78 -7.91
C PHE A 113 30.47 -16.53 -8.68
N SER A 114 30.14 -16.96 -9.89
CA SER A 114 31.12 -17.40 -10.88
C SER A 114 30.99 -16.56 -12.14
N THR A 115 32.10 -15.96 -12.56
CA THR A 115 32.16 -15.10 -13.76
C THR A 115 32.62 -15.89 -15.00
N ALA A 116 32.57 -17.22 -14.97
CA ALA A 116 32.88 -18.05 -16.13
C ALA A 116 31.76 -17.93 -17.17
N SER A 117 32.11 -17.72 -18.44
CA SER A 117 31.11 -17.66 -19.52
C SER A 117 30.58 -19.05 -19.87
N PRO A 118 29.39 -19.17 -20.47
CA PRO A 118 28.87 -20.45 -20.95
C PRO A 118 29.87 -21.20 -21.84
N GLU A 119 30.53 -20.51 -22.77
CA GLU A 119 31.50 -21.11 -23.71
C GLU A 119 32.77 -21.60 -22.99
N GLN A 120 33.16 -20.94 -21.89
CA GLN A 120 34.27 -21.39 -21.05
C GLN A 120 33.90 -22.66 -20.30
N ILE A 121 32.68 -22.71 -19.75
CA ILE A 121 32.16 -23.86 -19.01
C ILE A 121 32.00 -25.07 -19.94
N GLU A 122 31.52 -24.87 -21.16
CA GLU A 122 31.39 -25.93 -22.17
C GLU A 122 32.76 -26.52 -22.57
N ARG A 123 33.79 -25.68 -22.69
CA ARG A 123 35.15 -26.13 -23.02
C ARG A 123 35.86 -26.79 -21.85
N ASP A 124 35.70 -26.24 -20.65
CA ASP A 124 36.30 -26.73 -19.41
C ASP A 124 35.36 -26.46 -18.22
N PRO A 125 34.64 -27.48 -17.72
CA PRO A 125 33.77 -27.35 -16.56
C PRO A 125 34.48 -26.85 -15.28
N GLN A 126 35.79 -27.07 -15.14
CA GLN A 126 36.57 -26.57 -13.98
C GLN A 126 36.74 -25.05 -13.99
N SER A 127 36.58 -24.40 -15.16
CA SER A 127 36.60 -22.95 -15.27
C SER A 127 35.58 -22.27 -14.35
N PHE A 128 34.44 -22.92 -14.09
CA PHE A 128 33.43 -22.46 -13.14
C PHE A 128 33.99 -22.34 -11.72
N ILE A 129 34.70 -23.37 -11.25
CA ILE A 129 35.28 -23.43 -9.91
C ILE A 129 36.43 -22.44 -9.78
N HIS A 130 37.28 -22.31 -10.81
CA HIS A 130 38.37 -21.35 -10.83
C HIS A 130 37.89 -19.89 -10.78
N ALA A 131 36.74 -19.61 -11.39
CA ALA A 131 36.09 -18.30 -11.37
C ALA A 131 35.19 -18.06 -10.14
N LEU A 132 34.97 -19.08 -9.30
CA LEU A 132 34.07 -18.99 -8.15
C LEU A 132 34.64 -18.08 -7.06
N ARG A 133 33.82 -17.17 -6.54
CA ARG A 133 34.14 -16.22 -5.47
C ARG A 133 32.99 -16.13 -4.48
N TYR A 134 33.33 -16.06 -3.19
CA TYR A 134 32.35 -15.92 -2.11
C TYR A 134 32.43 -14.54 -1.46
N ILE A 135 31.27 -14.01 -1.09
CA ILE A 135 31.12 -12.77 -0.32
C ILE A 135 30.21 -13.07 0.86
N ASN A 136 30.73 -12.94 2.07
CA ASN A 136 29.96 -13.13 3.29
C ASN A 136 29.40 -11.79 3.76
N ILE A 137 28.09 -11.75 3.95
CA ILE A 137 27.35 -10.63 4.50
C ILE A 137 26.97 -10.98 5.95
N PRO A 138 27.21 -10.05 6.90
CA PRO A 138 26.93 -10.31 8.30
C PRO A 138 25.41 -10.39 8.56
N PRO A 139 24.99 -11.03 9.66
CA PRO A 139 23.58 -11.05 10.07
C PRO A 139 22.90 -9.68 10.11
N ASP A 140 21.57 -9.64 9.98
CA ASP A 140 20.74 -8.44 10.19
C ASP A 140 21.26 -7.18 9.47
N SER A 141 21.61 -7.29 8.19
CA SER A 141 22.26 -6.21 7.45
C SER A 141 21.54 -5.87 6.17
N LEU A 142 21.47 -4.57 5.89
CA LEU A 142 21.04 -4.02 4.60
C LEU A 142 22.24 -3.96 3.66
N PHE A 143 22.11 -4.56 2.49
CA PHE A 143 23.17 -4.58 1.47
C PHE A 143 22.58 -4.44 0.06
N THR A 144 23.40 -3.99 -0.87
CA THR A 144 23.05 -3.85 -2.29
C THR A 144 23.96 -4.74 -3.12
N VAL A 145 23.40 -5.34 -4.16
CA VAL A 145 24.13 -6.16 -5.14
C VAL A 145 23.78 -5.66 -6.53
N ARG A 146 24.80 -5.49 -7.37
CA ARG A 146 24.67 -5.25 -8.80
C ARG A 146 25.56 -6.23 -9.55
N PHE A 147 25.03 -6.87 -10.57
CA PHE A 147 25.81 -7.72 -11.47
C PHE A 147 25.22 -7.72 -12.88
N GLY A 148 26.08 -7.99 -13.86
CA GLY A 148 25.67 -8.09 -15.25
C GLY A 148 24.88 -9.36 -15.53
N GLY A 149 24.19 -9.36 -16.67
CA GLY A 149 23.63 -10.58 -17.25
C GLY A 149 24.69 -11.67 -17.39
N ASP A 150 24.23 -12.91 -17.40
CA ASP A 150 25.02 -14.14 -17.54
C ASP A 150 25.98 -14.47 -16.41
N THR A 151 25.97 -13.69 -15.33
CA THR A 151 26.72 -14.03 -14.12
C THR A 151 26.04 -15.19 -13.39
N TRP A 152 26.74 -16.31 -13.27
CA TRP A 152 26.28 -17.43 -12.44
C TRP A 152 26.33 -17.04 -10.98
N HIS A 153 25.22 -17.23 -10.27
CA HIS A 153 25.14 -16.88 -8.86
C HIS A 153 24.31 -17.87 -8.06
N GLN A 154 24.62 -17.93 -6.77
CA GLN A 154 23.88 -18.65 -5.75
C GLN A 154 23.97 -17.89 -4.42
N PHE A 155 22.86 -17.82 -3.72
CA PHE A 155 22.70 -17.25 -2.40
C PHE A 155 22.31 -18.35 -1.43
N ALA A 156 23.04 -18.44 -0.33
CA ALA A 156 22.81 -19.45 0.70
C ALA A 156 23.05 -18.84 2.09
N PRO A 157 22.33 -19.30 3.13
CA PRO A 157 22.63 -18.88 4.49
C PRO A 157 24.09 -19.14 4.85
N GLN A 158 24.69 -18.24 5.63
CA GLN A 158 26.09 -18.42 6.07
C GLN A 158 26.20 -19.51 7.15
N SER A 159 25.11 -19.80 7.86
CA SER A 159 25.06 -20.83 8.91
C SER A 159 24.62 -22.17 8.31
N GLU A 160 25.43 -23.21 8.50
CA GLU A 160 25.12 -24.57 8.04
C GLU A 160 23.86 -25.17 8.68
N ASN A 161 23.49 -24.72 9.89
CA ASN A 161 22.36 -25.28 10.64
C ASN A 161 20.99 -24.98 10.02
N ARG A 162 20.89 -24.25 8.88
CA ARG A 162 19.65 -23.91 8.16
C ARG A 162 18.53 -23.33 9.05
N LEU A 163 18.89 -22.74 10.19
CA LEU A 163 17.93 -22.19 11.15
C LEU A 163 17.41 -20.81 10.74
N HIS A 164 18.18 -20.10 9.93
CA HIS A 164 17.92 -18.73 9.51
C HIS A 164 17.72 -18.67 8.00
N PRO A 165 16.79 -17.83 7.50
CA PRO A 165 16.72 -17.53 6.07
C PRO A 165 18.00 -16.82 5.61
N ALA A 166 18.28 -16.87 4.31
CA ALA A 166 19.40 -16.13 3.73
C ALA A 166 19.09 -14.62 3.71
N PHE A 167 18.03 -14.21 3.01
CA PHE A 167 17.57 -12.82 2.98
C PHE A 167 16.16 -12.67 2.37
N PHE A 168 15.61 -11.46 2.50
CA PHE A 168 14.52 -10.94 1.68
C PHE A 168 15.03 -9.74 0.87
N ALA A 169 14.60 -9.59 -0.39
CA ALA A 169 15.15 -8.60 -1.30
C ALA A 169 14.10 -7.96 -2.23
N LEU A 170 14.43 -6.75 -2.67
CA LEU A 170 13.77 -6.04 -3.76
C LEU A 170 14.75 -5.97 -4.94
N SER A 171 14.37 -6.60 -6.05
CA SER A 171 15.11 -6.65 -7.31
C SER A 171 14.50 -5.67 -8.30
N CYS A 172 15.32 -4.74 -8.79
CA CYS A 172 15.01 -3.90 -9.92
C CYS A 172 15.63 -4.54 -11.17
N HIS A 173 14.77 -4.91 -12.11
CA HIS A 173 15.15 -5.28 -13.45
C HIS A 173 15.11 -4.00 -14.28
N THR A 174 16.26 -3.36 -14.56
CA THR A 174 16.25 -2.05 -15.25
C THR A 174 15.90 -2.15 -16.73
N ASN A 175 15.86 -3.36 -17.28
CA ASN A 175 15.32 -3.65 -18.60
C ASN A 175 14.97 -5.15 -18.69
N GLU A 176 13.67 -5.48 -18.68
CA GLU A 176 13.19 -6.87 -18.83
C GLU A 176 13.43 -7.45 -20.24
N LEU A 177 13.63 -6.59 -21.25
CA LEU A 177 14.03 -6.99 -22.61
C LEU A 177 15.56 -7.04 -22.78
N GLY A 178 16.32 -6.79 -21.71
CA GLY A 178 17.77 -6.72 -21.75
C GLY A 178 18.45 -8.09 -21.81
N GLY A 179 19.52 -8.18 -22.59
CA GLY A 179 20.29 -9.41 -22.80
C GLY A 179 19.87 -10.18 -24.05
N ASP A 180 20.45 -11.36 -24.23
CA ASP A 180 20.11 -12.27 -25.32
C ASP A 180 18.93 -13.16 -24.90
N LEU A 181 17.73 -12.75 -25.28
CA LEU A 181 16.47 -13.44 -24.96
C LEU A 181 15.93 -14.16 -26.20
N PRO A 182 15.57 -15.45 -26.09
CA PRO A 182 14.84 -16.15 -27.16
C PRO A 182 13.53 -15.45 -27.49
N ASP A 183 13.12 -15.47 -28.76
CA ASP A 183 11.93 -14.75 -29.25
C ASP A 183 10.65 -15.09 -28.46
N ALA A 184 10.45 -16.37 -28.10
CA ALA A 184 9.31 -16.79 -27.30
C ALA A 184 9.26 -16.11 -25.91
N ILE A 185 10.41 -15.96 -25.25
CA ILE A 185 10.49 -15.29 -23.94
C ILE A 185 10.34 -13.78 -24.10
N ARG A 186 10.85 -13.22 -25.21
CA ARG A 186 10.64 -11.81 -25.55
C ARG A 186 9.15 -11.48 -25.69
N ASP A 187 8.40 -12.35 -26.37
CA ASP A 187 6.95 -12.20 -26.53
C ASP A 187 6.22 -12.30 -25.18
N GLU A 188 6.62 -13.22 -24.30
CA GLU A 188 6.08 -13.32 -22.93
C GLU A 188 6.36 -12.06 -22.10
N VAL A 189 7.55 -11.45 -22.23
CA VAL A 189 7.89 -10.19 -21.56
C VAL A 189 7.01 -9.06 -22.08
N LEU A 190 6.86 -8.94 -23.41
CA LEU A 190 6.00 -7.92 -24.02
C LEU A 190 4.53 -8.08 -23.66
N ALA A 191 4.07 -9.32 -23.46
CA ALA A 191 2.73 -9.62 -22.97
C ALA A 191 2.55 -9.38 -21.45
N GLY A 192 3.63 -9.08 -20.72
CA GLY A 192 3.59 -8.88 -19.27
C GLY A 192 3.51 -10.19 -18.46
N GLU A 193 3.67 -11.35 -19.08
CA GLU A 193 3.50 -12.67 -18.46
C GLU A 193 4.82 -13.24 -17.87
N ALA A 194 5.97 -12.71 -18.30
CA ALA A 194 7.28 -13.21 -17.88
C ALA A 194 7.56 -13.00 -16.37
N ASN A 195 7.96 -14.06 -15.67
CA ASN A 195 8.31 -14.03 -14.25
C ASN A 195 9.78 -14.40 -14.02
N VAL A 196 10.29 -14.21 -12.80
CA VAL A 196 11.71 -14.50 -12.48
C VAL A 196 12.14 -15.92 -12.91
N PRO A 197 11.35 -16.99 -12.63
CA PRO A 197 11.67 -18.33 -13.12
C PRO A 197 11.81 -18.44 -14.64
N SER A 198 10.91 -17.82 -15.42
CA SER A 198 10.98 -17.85 -16.90
C SER A 198 12.27 -17.22 -17.46
N LEU A 199 12.86 -16.28 -16.72
CA LEU A 199 14.09 -15.57 -17.07
C LEU A 199 15.35 -16.24 -16.46
N THR A 200 15.21 -17.42 -15.89
CA THR A 200 16.27 -18.09 -15.13
C THR A 200 16.77 -19.34 -15.85
N MET A 201 18.08 -19.41 -16.04
CA MET A 201 18.75 -20.61 -16.56
C MET A 201 19.58 -21.29 -15.47
N LEU A 202 19.27 -22.55 -15.20
CA LEU A 202 19.98 -23.36 -14.22
C LEU A 202 21.34 -23.84 -14.73
N LEU A 203 22.22 -24.17 -13.78
CA LEU A 203 23.55 -24.67 -14.06
C LEU A 203 23.49 -26.05 -14.78
N PRO A 204 24.36 -26.31 -15.78
CA PRO A 204 24.43 -27.62 -16.41
C PRO A 204 24.72 -28.75 -15.41
N PRO A 205 24.13 -29.95 -15.56
CA PRO A 205 24.24 -31.05 -14.59
C PRO A 205 25.68 -31.42 -14.23
N THR A 206 26.57 -31.47 -15.23
CA THR A 206 27.99 -31.80 -15.05
C THR A 206 28.70 -30.83 -14.10
N VAL A 207 28.36 -29.54 -14.17
CA VAL A 207 28.95 -28.52 -13.30
C VAL A 207 28.28 -28.52 -11.93
N ALA A 208 26.97 -28.77 -11.88
CA ALA A 208 26.25 -28.93 -10.61
C ALA A 208 26.84 -30.06 -9.75
N GLU A 209 27.20 -31.19 -10.36
CA GLU A 209 27.90 -32.29 -9.68
C GLU A 209 29.28 -31.86 -9.16
N LEU A 210 30.06 -31.11 -9.97
CA LEU A 210 31.36 -30.56 -9.53
C LEU A 210 31.20 -29.66 -8.30
N VAL A 211 30.19 -28.78 -8.30
CA VAL A 211 29.90 -27.89 -7.17
C VAL A 211 29.50 -28.67 -5.92
N ASN A 212 28.66 -29.70 -6.05
CA ASN A 212 28.25 -30.54 -4.92
C ASN A 212 29.43 -31.30 -4.31
N ASN A 213 30.41 -31.68 -5.13
CA ASN A 213 31.61 -32.39 -4.72
C ASN A 213 32.73 -31.49 -4.17
N LEU A 214 32.57 -30.16 -4.18
CA LEU A 214 33.59 -29.21 -3.69
C LEU A 214 33.99 -29.47 -2.23
N SER A 215 33.01 -29.83 -1.40
CA SER A 215 33.19 -30.16 0.02
C SER A 215 34.23 -31.26 0.25
N SER A 216 34.30 -32.22 -0.69
CA SER A 216 35.17 -33.39 -0.63
C SER A 216 36.61 -33.10 -1.08
N HIS A 217 36.84 -32.01 -1.81
CA HIS A 217 38.11 -31.74 -2.49
C HIS A 217 39.05 -30.78 -1.75
N CYS A 218 38.71 -30.33 -0.53
CA CYS A 218 39.51 -29.37 0.27
C CYS A 218 39.94 -28.11 -0.53
N ILE A 219 39.12 -27.67 -1.49
CA ILE A 219 39.43 -26.49 -2.31
C ILE A 219 39.03 -25.24 -1.53
N GLN A 220 40.01 -24.36 -1.27
CA GLN A 220 39.73 -23.04 -0.68
C GLN A 220 39.25 -22.05 -1.73
N ILE A 221 37.98 -21.68 -1.66
CA ILE A 221 37.39 -20.65 -2.51
C ILE A 221 37.73 -19.26 -1.94
N PRO A 222 38.26 -18.32 -2.77
CA PRO A 222 38.51 -16.95 -2.32
C PRO A 222 37.23 -16.30 -1.79
N THR A 223 37.28 -15.89 -0.53
CA THR A 223 36.12 -15.38 0.22
C THR A 223 36.42 -13.99 0.76
N THR A 224 35.50 -13.05 0.56
CA THR A 224 35.55 -11.71 1.15
C THR A 224 34.52 -11.60 2.25
N ASP A 225 34.94 -11.26 3.47
CA ASP A 225 34.05 -11.00 4.60
C ASP A 225 33.76 -9.48 4.70
N LEU A 226 32.49 -9.08 4.62
CA LEU A 226 32.06 -7.70 4.90
C LEU A 226 31.56 -7.58 6.34
N SER A 227 31.77 -6.42 6.97
CA SER A 227 31.34 -6.16 8.36
C SER A 227 31.26 -4.67 8.66
N LEU A 228 30.32 -4.26 9.52
CA LEU A 228 30.21 -2.88 10.03
C LEU A 228 30.67 -2.76 11.50
N ASP A 229 29.98 -3.44 12.42
CA ASP A 229 30.16 -3.23 13.87
C ASP A 229 31.47 -3.79 14.44
N ALA A 230 31.96 -4.89 13.89
CA ALA A 230 33.11 -5.60 14.41
C ALA A 230 33.86 -6.29 13.29
N ALA A 231 35.20 -6.26 13.34
CA ALA A 231 36.03 -6.91 12.34
C ALA A 231 35.77 -8.44 12.30
N PRO A 232 35.81 -9.07 11.11
CA PRO A 232 35.57 -10.51 10.99
C PRO A 232 36.61 -11.30 11.78
N GLY A 233 36.18 -12.35 12.48
CA GLY A 233 37.06 -13.21 13.28
C GLY A 233 37.41 -12.68 14.68
N THR A 234 36.84 -11.54 15.09
CA THR A 234 36.97 -11.05 16.47
C THR A 234 35.98 -11.71 17.42
N LEU A 235 36.31 -11.77 18.72
CA LEU A 235 35.39 -12.25 19.77
C LEU A 235 34.10 -11.41 19.83
N GLN A 236 34.21 -10.09 19.66
CA GLN A 236 33.06 -9.20 19.59
C GLN A 236 32.14 -9.59 18.42
N GLY A 237 32.71 -9.81 17.22
CA GLY A 237 31.94 -10.25 16.06
C GLY A 237 31.24 -11.59 16.29
N PHE A 238 31.90 -12.53 16.97
CA PHE A 238 31.30 -13.81 17.34
C PHE A 238 30.11 -13.66 18.30
N LEU A 239 30.28 -12.88 19.38
CA LEU A 239 29.22 -12.61 20.35
C LEU A 239 28.02 -11.89 19.71
N CYS A 240 28.28 -10.88 18.87
CA CYS A 240 27.24 -10.18 18.12
C CYS A 240 26.49 -11.15 17.19
N LYS A 241 27.20 -12.00 16.44
CA LYS A 241 26.58 -13.00 15.57
C LYS A 241 25.69 -13.97 16.35
N TYR A 242 26.16 -14.44 17.52
CA TYR A 242 25.37 -15.30 18.38
C TYR A 242 24.10 -14.61 18.90
N ALA A 243 24.23 -13.40 19.44
CA ALA A 243 23.10 -12.63 19.96
C ALA A 243 22.05 -12.34 18.86
N ARG A 244 22.50 -11.96 17.67
CA ARG A 244 21.66 -11.75 16.48
C ARG A 244 20.91 -13.01 16.08
N GLY A 245 21.60 -14.15 16.00
CA GLY A 245 20.99 -15.44 15.69
C GLY A 245 19.92 -15.85 16.72
N SER A 246 20.23 -15.81 18.01
CA SER A 246 19.27 -16.18 19.05
C SER A 246 18.03 -15.28 19.06
N LEU A 247 18.21 -13.95 18.95
CA LEU A 247 17.08 -13.02 18.88
C LEU A 247 16.30 -13.15 17.56
N GLY A 248 16.97 -13.50 16.46
CA GLY A 248 16.35 -13.79 15.17
C GLY A 248 15.32 -14.91 15.26
N LEU A 249 15.66 -16.03 15.90
CA LEU A 249 14.72 -17.15 16.08
C LEU A 249 13.48 -16.75 16.87
N ILE A 250 13.67 -15.97 17.94
CA ILE A 250 12.56 -15.49 18.78
C ILE A 250 11.67 -14.55 17.97
N ARG A 251 12.26 -13.51 17.38
CA ARG A 251 11.52 -12.46 16.66
C ARG A 251 10.89 -12.96 15.37
N GLY A 252 11.54 -13.87 14.66
CA GLY A 252 11.00 -14.53 13.47
C GLY A 252 9.75 -15.34 13.78
N ARG A 253 9.77 -16.13 14.87
CA ARG A 253 8.60 -16.90 15.32
C ARG A 253 7.46 -16.00 15.80
N SER A 254 7.78 -14.95 16.56
CA SER A 254 6.78 -13.96 16.99
C SER A 254 6.15 -13.24 15.79
N GLY A 255 6.94 -12.86 14.79
CA GLY A 255 6.47 -12.21 13.57
C GLY A 255 5.60 -13.11 12.69
N ALA A 256 5.88 -14.41 12.65
CA ALA A 256 5.01 -15.38 11.98
C ALA A 256 3.66 -15.56 12.70
N TRP A 257 3.65 -15.44 14.03
CA TRP A 257 2.44 -15.61 14.85
C TRP A 257 1.55 -14.36 14.88
N LEU A 258 2.17 -13.19 15.02
CA LEU A 258 1.53 -11.88 14.91
C LEU A 258 1.32 -11.59 13.42
N ARG A 259 0.25 -12.13 12.82
CA ARG A 259 -0.14 -11.92 11.40
C ARG A 259 0.30 -10.53 10.92
N SER A 260 1.27 -10.49 10.01
CA SER A 260 1.83 -9.23 9.52
C SER A 260 0.80 -8.49 8.67
N THR A 261 0.00 -7.64 9.28
CA THR A 261 -0.97 -6.83 8.56
C THR A 261 -0.28 -5.67 7.82
N GLY A 262 -0.88 -5.27 6.71
CA GLY A 262 -0.67 -3.96 6.10
C GLY A 262 -1.92 -3.13 6.30
N PHE A 263 -1.79 -1.80 6.30
CA PHE A 263 -2.92 -0.89 6.37
C PHE A 263 -2.91 -0.03 5.10
N LEU A 264 -3.99 -0.10 4.33
CA LEU A 264 -4.25 0.81 3.23
C LEU A 264 -5.37 1.75 3.69
N THR A 265 -5.09 3.05 3.74
CA THR A 265 -6.12 4.06 3.99
C THR A 265 -6.32 4.85 2.72
N ARG A 266 -7.55 4.87 2.20
CA ARG A 266 -7.99 5.84 1.21
C ARG A 266 -8.73 6.93 1.95
N SER A 267 -8.16 8.13 1.99
CA SER A 267 -8.94 9.31 2.36
C SER A 267 -9.82 9.63 1.15
N GLY A 268 -11.11 9.32 1.22
CA GLY A 268 -12.06 9.54 0.13
C GLY A 268 -12.02 10.99 -0.39
N GLY A 269 -12.32 11.15 -1.67
CA GLY A 269 -12.45 12.47 -2.27
C GLY A 269 -12.19 12.51 -3.77
N ASP A 270 -12.96 11.77 -4.57
CA ASP A 270 -13.13 12.15 -5.99
C ASP A 270 -13.94 13.45 -6.12
N HIS A 271 -14.55 13.90 -5.02
CA HIS A 271 -15.36 15.11 -4.96
C HIS A 271 -14.78 16.12 -3.96
N ALA A 272 -14.32 17.25 -4.49
CA ALA A 272 -13.92 18.40 -3.68
C ALA A 272 -15.16 19.06 -3.05
N VAL A 273 -15.16 19.19 -1.72
CA VAL A 273 -16.16 19.97 -1.00
C VAL A 273 -15.71 21.41 -0.92
N MET A 274 -16.50 22.32 -1.48
CA MET A 274 -16.22 23.74 -1.44
C MET A 274 -17.18 24.45 -0.51
N GLU A 275 -16.66 25.45 0.19
CA GLU A 275 -17.44 26.31 1.07
C GLU A 275 -17.96 27.52 0.28
N LEU A 276 -19.24 27.85 0.46
CA LEU A 276 -19.86 29.06 -0.07
C LEU A 276 -19.91 30.13 1.02
N ALA A 277 -19.63 31.37 0.65
CA ALA A 277 -19.71 32.52 1.55
C ALA A 277 -21.15 32.75 2.06
N GLU A 278 -22.14 32.50 1.20
CA GLU A 278 -23.57 32.65 1.50
C GLU A 278 -24.36 31.49 0.87
N PRO A 279 -25.55 31.14 1.40
CA PRO A 279 -26.43 30.16 0.76
C PRO A 279 -26.85 30.61 -0.66
N PRO A 280 -27.05 29.69 -1.61
CA PRO A 280 -27.55 30.04 -2.95
C PRO A 280 -28.83 30.86 -2.88
N SER A 281 -29.01 31.85 -3.77
CA SER A 281 -30.11 32.83 -3.73
C SER A 281 -31.51 32.23 -3.67
N GLY A 282 -31.75 31.06 -4.28
CA GLY A 282 -33.02 30.33 -4.19
C GLY A 282 -33.08 29.27 -3.08
N SER A 283 -32.14 29.27 -2.14
CA SER A 283 -32.08 28.29 -1.06
C SER A 283 -33.28 28.45 -0.12
N LEU A 284 -33.94 27.34 0.24
CA LEU A 284 -34.95 27.38 1.30
C LEU A 284 -34.38 27.86 2.63
N LEU A 285 -33.06 27.71 2.85
CA LEU A 285 -32.41 28.18 4.06
C LEU A 285 -32.58 29.69 4.27
N CYS A 286 -32.61 30.46 3.18
CA CYS A 286 -32.77 31.92 3.22
C CYS A 286 -34.10 32.36 3.84
N GLN A 287 -35.14 31.54 3.72
CA GLN A 287 -36.48 31.79 4.26
C GLN A 287 -36.63 31.35 5.72
N GLN A 288 -35.62 30.68 6.28
CA GLN A 288 -35.65 30.17 7.65
C GLN A 288 -34.98 31.15 8.62
N LEU A 289 -35.64 31.34 9.77
CA LEU A 289 -35.17 32.18 10.88
C LEU A 289 -35.01 33.67 10.49
N THR A 290 -35.86 34.19 9.61
CA THR A 290 -35.82 35.59 9.13
C THR A 290 -36.28 36.62 10.16
N ASP A 291 -37.10 36.22 11.13
CA ASP A 291 -37.74 37.15 12.08
C ASP A 291 -36.76 37.73 13.12
N GLN A 292 -35.59 37.12 13.29
CA GLN A 292 -34.58 37.50 14.30
C GLN A 292 -33.17 37.17 13.80
N PRO A 293 -32.12 37.84 14.32
CA PRO A 293 -30.75 37.55 13.91
C PRO A 293 -30.36 36.10 14.24
N PHE A 294 -29.73 35.44 13.27
CA PHE A 294 -29.01 34.18 13.46
C PHE A 294 -27.56 34.46 13.87
N HIS A 295 -26.88 33.45 14.41
CA HIS A 295 -25.55 33.61 15.01
C HIS A 295 -24.48 32.74 14.34
N HIS A 296 -24.90 31.80 13.51
CA HIS A 296 -24.04 30.90 12.75
C HIS A 296 -24.68 30.60 11.41
N GLU A 297 -23.88 30.67 10.35
CA GLU A 297 -24.24 30.24 9.00
C GLU A 297 -23.01 29.62 8.33
N ASP A 298 -23.21 28.43 7.77
CA ASP A 298 -22.27 27.79 6.85
C ASP A 298 -23.02 27.18 5.68
N THR A 299 -22.38 27.10 4.52
CA THR A 299 -22.91 26.40 3.35
C THR A 299 -21.78 25.75 2.59
N PHE A 300 -21.97 24.51 2.21
CA PHE A 300 -21.01 23.71 1.45
C PHE A 300 -21.68 23.14 0.21
N PHE A 301 -20.88 22.98 -0.84
CA PHE A 301 -21.33 22.38 -2.09
C PHE A 301 -20.35 21.37 -2.65
N ILE A 302 -20.91 20.39 -3.36
CA ILE A 302 -20.20 19.43 -4.22
C ILE A 302 -20.85 19.50 -5.59
N SER A 303 -20.03 19.50 -6.64
CA SER A 303 -20.51 19.37 -8.02
C SER A 303 -20.18 17.98 -8.54
N LEU A 304 -21.18 17.32 -9.14
CA LEU A 304 -21.09 15.99 -9.73
C LEU A 304 -21.26 16.06 -11.24
N ASN A 305 -20.62 15.12 -11.95
CA ASN A 305 -20.86 14.93 -13.37
C ASN A 305 -22.21 14.22 -13.58
N GLY A 306 -23.09 14.82 -14.39
CA GLY A 306 -24.41 14.26 -14.69
C GLY A 306 -24.36 12.87 -15.36
N LYS A 307 -23.26 12.52 -16.04
CA LYS A 307 -23.04 11.20 -16.63
C LYS A 307 -22.89 10.09 -15.58
N ASP A 308 -22.36 10.40 -14.41
CA ASP A 308 -22.09 9.42 -13.33
C ASP A 308 -23.36 9.11 -12.52
N VAL A 309 -24.34 10.01 -12.55
CA VAL A 309 -25.53 9.98 -11.70
C VAL A 309 -26.76 9.39 -12.41
N GLY A 310 -26.76 9.39 -13.75
CA GLY A 310 -27.84 8.91 -14.60
C GLY A 310 -29.04 9.87 -14.68
N HIS A 311 -29.99 9.58 -15.57
CA HIS A 311 -31.20 10.40 -15.75
C HIS A 311 -32.20 10.18 -14.61
N ALA A 312 -32.14 11.02 -13.58
CA ALA A 312 -33.10 11.05 -12.48
C ALA A 312 -33.55 12.49 -12.16
N SER A 313 -34.75 12.64 -11.60
CA SER A 313 -35.24 13.96 -11.15
C SER A 313 -34.50 14.40 -9.89
N ALA A 314 -34.40 15.72 -9.68
CA ALA A 314 -33.76 16.28 -8.48
C ALA A 314 -34.35 15.73 -7.17
N ALA A 315 -35.65 15.42 -7.15
CA ALA A 315 -36.31 14.82 -5.99
C ALA A 315 -35.80 13.40 -5.69
N THR A 316 -35.64 12.56 -6.72
CA THR A 316 -35.08 11.21 -6.58
C THR A 316 -33.62 11.26 -6.13
N LEU A 317 -32.83 12.18 -6.68
CA LEU A 317 -31.44 12.38 -6.28
C LEU A 317 -31.33 12.84 -4.82
N LEU A 318 -32.19 13.76 -4.40
CA LEU A 318 -32.25 14.20 -3.01
C LEU A 318 -32.66 13.06 -2.07
N SER A 319 -33.61 12.21 -2.46
CA SER A 319 -34.00 11.02 -1.68
C SER A 319 -32.82 10.05 -1.48
N ARG A 320 -32.03 9.80 -2.53
CA ARG A 320 -30.80 8.99 -2.45
C ARG A 320 -29.75 9.62 -1.53
N LEU A 321 -29.55 10.93 -1.64
CA LEU A 321 -28.62 11.67 -0.78
C LEU A 321 -29.03 11.61 0.71
N LEU A 322 -30.33 11.79 1.01
CA LEU A 322 -30.85 11.64 2.37
C LEU A 322 -30.64 10.22 2.91
N ASN A 323 -30.75 9.19 2.03
CA ASN A 323 -30.40 7.82 2.39
C ASN A 323 -28.90 7.68 2.73
N GLY A 324 -28.02 8.30 1.94
CA GLY A 324 -26.57 8.29 2.17
C GLY A 324 -26.17 8.84 3.54
N PHE A 325 -26.83 9.90 4.01
CA PHE A 325 -26.61 10.42 5.36
C PHE A 325 -26.98 9.44 6.49
N LEU A 326 -27.91 8.50 6.23
CA LEU A 326 -28.37 7.52 7.21
C LEU A 326 -27.54 6.23 7.18
N GLU A 327 -27.23 5.74 5.98
CA GLU A 327 -26.55 4.45 5.78
C GLU A 327 -25.04 4.55 5.89
N ASN A 328 -24.44 5.71 5.57
CA ASN A 328 -22.99 5.91 5.60
C ASN A 328 -22.55 7.11 6.47
N PRO A 329 -22.90 7.14 7.77
CA PRO A 329 -22.41 8.18 8.65
C PRO A 329 -20.89 8.02 8.87
N PRO A 330 -20.09 9.11 8.78
CA PRO A 330 -18.63 9.02 8.95
C PRO A 330 -18.28 8.51 10.36
N PRO A 331 -17.51 7.41 10.52
CA PRO A 331 -17.27 6.78 11.83
C PRO A 331 -16.66 7.73 12.87
N ASN A 332 -15.77 8.61 12.43
CA ASN A 332 -15.12 9.60 13.29
C ASN A 332 -16.11 10.69 13.76
N VAL A 333 -17.01 11.11 12.88
CA VAL A 333 -18.10 12.05 13.24
C VAL A 333 -19.06 11.38 14.21
N SER A 334 -19.43 10.10 13.99
CA SER A 334 -20.29 9.34 14.91
C SER A 334 -19.68 9.22 16.32
N ARG A 335 -18.37 8.94 16.43
CA ARG A 335 -17.66 8.92 17.72
C ARG A 335 -17.67 10.28 18.40
N MET A 336 -17.45 11.36 17.65
CA MET A 336 -17.50 12.72 18.18
C MET A 336 -18.92 13.10 18.63
N MET A 337 -19.95 12.68 17.90
CA MET A 337 -21.35 12.86 18.30
C MET A 337 -21.68 12.06 19.57
N ALA A 338 -21.14 10.85 19.73
CA ALA A 338 -21.31 10.08 20.96
C ALA A 338 -20.69 10.79 22.18
N LEU A 339 -19.46 11.31 22.04
CA LEU A 339 -18.79 12.10 23.08
C LEU A 339 -19.57 13.38 23.41
N ARG A 340 -20.00 14.12 22.38
CA ARG A 340 -20.85 15.32 22.54
C ARG A 340 -22.12 14.97 23.30
N ASN A 341 -22.84 13.94 22.87
CA ASN A 341 -24.11 13.53 23.48
C ASN A 341 -23.92 13.18 24.97
N TRP A 342 -22.81 12.54 25.32
CA TRP A 342 -22.48 12.26 26.72
C TRP A 342 -22.25 13.53 27.54
N LEU A 343 -21.49 14.50 27.01
CA LEU A 343 -21.19 15.77 27.68
C LEU A 343 -22.41 16.68 27.85
N VAL A 344 -23.31 16.69 26.86
CA VAL A 344 -24.44 17.64 26.82
C VAL A 344 -25.74 17.10 27.43
N LYS A 345 -25.82 15.79 27.70
CA LYS A 345 -26.97 15.15 28.34
C LYS A 345 -27.45 15.84 29.64
N PRO A 346 -26.58 16.23 30.59
CA PRO A 346 -27.04 16.92 31.81
C PRO A 346 -27.47 18.38 31.57
N ILE A 347 -27.07 18.98 30.44
CA ILE A 347 -27.33 20.40 30.10
C ILE A 347 -28.66 20.54 29.33
N GLY A 348 -29.27 19.42 28.93
CA GLY A 348 -30.58 19.40 28.29
C GLY A 348 -30.56 19.74 26.81
N LEU A 349 -29.42 19.51 26.13
CA LEU A 349 -29.37 19.52 24.66
C LEU A 349 -29.85 18.17 24.10
N ARG A 350 -30.56 18.21 22.99
CA ARG A 350 -31.09 17.06 22.27
C ARG A 350 -29.96 16.23 21.67
N THR A 351 -29.94 14.95 22.03
CA THR A 351 -28.95 13.97 21.57
C THR A 351 -29.47 13.23 20.33
N SER A 352 -28.64 13.06 19.31
CA SER A 352 -28.91 12.23 18.13
C SER A 352 -27.62 11.53 17.70
N PRO A 353 -27.67 10.24 17.27
CA PRO A 353 -26.49 9.51 16.83
C PRO A 353 -25.90 10.06 15.52
N LEU A 354 -26.68 10.78 14.70
CA LEU A 354 -26.23 11.38 13.44
C LEU A 354 -25.69 12.82 13.59
N GLY A 355 -25.97 13.49 14.72
CA GLY A 355 -25.59 14.89 14.93
C GLY A 355 -26.37 15.92 14.11
N CYS A 356 -26.08 17.21 14.31
CA CYS A 356 -26.40 18.24 13.31
C CYS A 356 -25.41 18.07 12.15
N PRO A 357 -25.81 18.21 10.87
CA PRO A 357 -27.01 18.88 10.37
C PRO A 357 -28.27 18.02 10.15
N VAL A 358 -28.17 16.69 10.23
CA VAL A 358 -29.20 15.76 9.71
C VAL A 358 -30.10 15.14 10.79
N SER A 359 -29.98 15.60 12.04
CA SER A 359 -30.63 15.00 13.22
C SER A 359 -32.16 14.90 13.19
N SER A 360 -32.86 15.63 12.31
CA SER A 360 -34.32 15.48 12.18
C SER A 360 -34.74 14.18 11.50
N LEU A 361 -33.89 13.55 10.68
CA LEU A 361 -34.21 12.31 9.95
C LEU A 361 -34.56 11.12 10.86
N LEU A 362 -34.15 11.15 12.12
CA LEU A 362 -34.46 10.11 13.13
C LEU A 362 -35.59 10.52 14.09
N SER A 363 -36.26 11.64 13.86
CA SER A 363 -37.33 12.10 14.75
C SER A 363 -38.63 11.31 14.50
N PRO A 364 -39.29 10.77 15.54
CA PRO A 364 -40.55 10.04 15.40
C PRO A 364 -41.77 10.95 15.10
N ARG A 365 -41.58 12.25 14.85
CA ARG A 365 -42.68 13.18 14.51
C ARG A 365 -42.92 13.14 13.00
N THR A 366 -44.13 12.73 12.64
CA THR A 366 -44.57 12.29 11.31
C THR A 366 -45.36 13.34 10.51
N CYS A 367 -45.39 14.61 10.94
CA CYS A 367 -46.33 15.57 10.35
C CYS A 367 -46.02 15.96 8.90
N ASN A 368 -44.74 16.01 8.51
CA ASN A 368 -44.29 16.33 7.14
C ASN A 368 -43.20 15.33 6.72
N LEU A 369 -43.45 14.56 5.65
CA LEU A 369 -42.53 13.56 5.12
C LEU A 369 -42.15 13.89 3.67
N PHE A 370 -40.85 14.01 3.40
CA PHE A 370 -40.31 14.04 2.04
C PHE A 370 -40.21 12.59 1.53
N ASP A 371 -40.67 12.36 0.30
CA ASP A 371 -40.71 11.05 -0.34
C ASP A 371 -41.43 9.97 0.52
N GLN A 372 -42.42 10.40 1.32
CA GLN A 372 -43.17 9.58 2.29
C GLN A 372 -42.31 8.85 3.34
N ARG A 373 -41.02 9.16 3.43
CA ARG A 373 -40.04 8.41 4.22
C ARG A 373 -39.29 9.28 5.21
N TYR A 374 -38.90 10.49 4.81
CA TYR A 374 -37.97 11.31 5.59
C TYR A 374 -38.69 12.44 6.32
N PRO A 375 -38.64 12.52 7.66
CA PRO A 375 -39.25 13.62 8.40
C PRO A 375 -38.49 14.94 8.16
N VAL A 376 -39.18 15.90 7.55
CA VAL A 376 -38.66 17.23 7.19
C VAL A 376 -39.51 18.31 7.85
N LEU A 377 -38.91 19.49 8.10
CA LEU A 377 -39.66 20.65 8.57
C LEU A 377 -40.38 21.36 7.42
N ASP A 378 -39.71 21.43 6.27
CA ASP A 378 -40.19 22.09 5.06
C ASP A 378 -39.54 21.47 3.82
N GLN A 379 -40.16 21.63 2.65
CA GLN A 379 -39.66 21.09 1.38
C GLN A 379 -40.09 21.95 0.19
N SER A 380 -39.26 21.99 -0.86
CA SER A 380 -39.57 22.65 -2.12
C SER A 380 -39.03 21.82 -3.27
N ILE A 381 -39.90 21.57 -4.23
CA ILE A 381 -39.59 20.85 -5.46
C ILE A 381 -40.03 21.76 -6.60
N ASP A 382 -39.07 22.17 -7.42
CA ASP A 382 -39.31 22.98 -8.62
C ASP A 382 -39.07 22.10 -9.85
N GLY A 383 -40.18 21.51 -10.34
CA GLY A 383 -40.18 20.56 -11.45
C GLY A 383 -39.18 19.41 -11.25
N ASN A 384 -38.42 19.13 -12.30
CA ASN A 384 -37.36 18.11 -12.26
C ASN A 384 -35.98 18.69 -11.92
N ALA A 385 -35.81 20.00 -11.92
CA ALA A 385 -34.51 20.66 -11.89
C ALA A 385 -33.99 20.92 -10.48
N ARG A 386 -34.88 21.08 -9.49
CA ARG A 386 -34.45 21.41 -8.12
C ARG A 386 -35.32 20.78 -7.06
N ALA A 387 -34.68 20.22 -6.03
CA ALA A 387 -35.33 19.73 -4.84
C ALA A 387 -34.55 20.16 -3.59
N GLN A 388 -35.25 20.57 -2.54
CA GLN A 388 -34.66 21.02 -1.29
C GLN A 388 -35.52 20.59 -0.11
N VAL A 389 -34.87 20.26 1.00
CA VAL A 389 -35.54 19.95 2.27
C VAL A 389 -34.89 20.71 3.42
N ILE A 390 -35.74 21.18 4.34
CA ILE A 390 -35.30 21.75 5.62
C ILE A 390 -35.37 20.67 6.69
N LEU A 391 -34.20 20.39 7.24
CA LEU A 391 -33.98 19.57 8.41
C LEU A 391 -33.74 20.50 9.60
N GLY A 392 -34.01 20.03 10.81
CA GLY A 392 -33.83 20.87 11.98
C GLY A 392 -34.47 20.36 13.24
N ALA A 393 -34.05 20.90 14.37
CA ALA A 393 -34.75 20.76 15.63
C ALA A 393 -34.60 22.01 16.48
N ASN A 394 -35.56 22.15 17.40
CA ASN A 394 -35.54 23.19 18.41
C ASN A 394 -35.11 22.56 19.73
N ASP A 395 -34.22 23.24 20.43
CA ASP A 395 -33.68 22.82 21.71
C ASP A 395 -33.89 23.93 22.77
N LYS A 396 -33.51 23.66 24.03
CA LYS A 396 -33.56 24.61 25.13
C LYS A 396 -32.66 25.83 24.88
N HIS A 397 -31.52 25.64 24.22
CA HIS A 397 -30.50 26.66 24.04
C HIS A 397 -30.35 27.14 22.59
N LEU A 398 -30.76 26.33 21.61
CA LEU A 398 -30.50 26.56 20.19
C LEU A 398 -31.72 26.24 19.33
N ILE A 399 -31.80 26.89 18.19
CA ILE A 399 -32.69 26.53 17.09
C ILE A 399 -31.81 26.35 15.87
N PHE A 400 -31.74 25.13 15.33
CA PHE A 400 -30.94 24.87 14.13
C PHE A 400 -31.83 24.48 12.96
N ARG A 401 -31.45 24.95 11.78
CA ARG A 401 -32.06 24.63 10.49
C ARG A 401 -30.94 24.26 9.54
N SER A 402 -31.08 23.14 8.87
CA SER A 402 -30.15 22.69 7.85
C SER A 402 -30.92 22.49 6.56
N CYS A 403 -30.47 23.07 5.46
CA CYS A 403 -31.04 22.87 4.15
C CYS A 403 -30.15 21.88 3.39
N VAL A 404 -30.73 20.80 2.90
CA VAL A 404 -30.09 19.90 1.94
C VAL A 404 -30.78 20.09 0.60
N GLY A 405 -30.01 20.38 -0.45
CA GLY A 405 -30.55 20.69 -1.76
C GLY A 405 -29.79 20.01 -2.89
N VAL A 406 -30.52 19.61 -3.92
CA VAL A 406 -29.99 19.14 -5.20
C VAL A 406 -30.52 20.04 -6.29
N GLN A 407 -29.63 20.52 -7.16
CA GLN A 407 -29.94 21.32 -8.33
C GLN A 407 -29.26 20.71 -9.56
N ILE A 408 -30.06 20.37 -10.56
CA ILE A 408 -29.59 19.97 -11.87
C ILE A 408 -29.38 21.26 -12.68
N VAL A 409 -28.12 21.60 -12.97
CA VAL A 409 -27.77 22.81 -13.73
C VAL A 409 -27.92 22.52 -15.23
N ASP A 410 -27.38 21.39 -15.67
CA ASP A 410 -27.48 20.88 -17.03
C ASP A 410 -27.28 19.34 -17.04
N ALA A 411 -27.19 18.73 -18.22
CA ALA A 411 -27.03 17.29 -18.37
C ALA A 411 -25.66 16.75 -17.87
N GLU A 412 -24.66 17.63 -17.72
CA GLU A 412 -23.31 17.28 -17.30
C GLU A 412 -23.00 17.74 -15.87
N ARG A 413 -23.84 18.58 -15.25
CA ARG A 413 -23.58 19.15 -13.93
C ARG A 413 -24.78 19.09 -12.98
N ILE A 414 -24.54 18.47 -11.83
CA ILE A 414 -25.46 18.39 -10.69
C ILE A 414 -24.78 18.99 -9.46
N ASP A 415 -25.38 20.02 -8.89
CA ASP A 415 -24.88 20.68 -7.69
C ASP A 415 -25.66 20.21 -6.46
N ILE A 416 -24.93 19.74 -5.46
CA ILE A 416 -25.45 19.29 -4.18
C ILE A 416 -24.98 20.27 -3.11
N THR A 417 -25.92 20.73 -2.29
CA THR A 417 -25.65 21.72 -1.24
C THR A 417 -26.12 21.23 0.12
N ILE A 418 -25.35 21.55 1.15
CA ILE A 418 -25.79 21.51 2.53
C ILE A 418 -25.44 22.83 3.21
N GLY A 419 -26.43 23.49 3.78
CA GLY A 419 -26.21 24.71 4.56
C GLY A 419 -26.87 24.62 5.91
N THR A 420 -26.28 25.25 6.92
CA THR A 420 -26.77 25.23 8.30
C THR A 420 -26.89 26.64 8.84
N ARG A 421 -28.04 26.99 9.43
CA ARG A 421 -28.27 28.19 10.22
C ARG A 421 -28.59 27.84 11.67
N VAL A 422 -27.96 28.55 12.60
CA VAL A 422 -28.24 28.38 14.04
C VAL A 422 -28.56 29.71 14.71
N ARG A 423 -29.64 29.71 15.50
CA ARG A 423 -30.01 30.79 16.42
C ARG A 423 -29.82 30.35 17.86
N CYS A 424 -29.04 31.12 18.61
CA CYS A 424 -28.87 30.96 20.05
C CYS A 424 -30.01 31.63 20.81
N LYS A 425 -30.63 30.92 21.76
CA LYS A 425 -31.70 31.46 22.62
C LYS A 425 -31.17 32.15 23.87
N ASN A 426 -29.97 31.79 24.31
CA ASN A 426 -29.37 32.27 25.57
C ASN A 426 -27.85 32.13 25.54
N ARG A 427 -27.17 32.68 26.57
CA ARG A 427 -25.71 32.71 26.68
C ARG A 427 -25.06 31.32 26.59
N TYR A 428 -25.70 30.29 27.14
CA TYR A 428 -25.22 28.91 27.01
C TYR A 428 -25.18 28.44 25.55
N GLY A 429 -26.21 28.79 24.76
CA GLY A 429 -26.21 28.52 23.32
C GLY A 429 -25.05 29.19 22.59
N HIS A 430 -24.73 30.45 22.94
CA HIS A 430 -23.58 31.15 22.35
C HIS A 430 -22.24 30.51 22.70
N VAL A 431 -22.01 30.18 23.98
CA VAL A 431 -20.78 29.52 24.41
C VAL A 431 -20.63 28.17 23.73
N TYR A 432 -21.71 27.39 23.65
CA TYR A 432 -21.71 26.11 22.96
C TYR A 432 -21.37 26.25 21.48
N MET A 433 -22.02 27.17 20.76
CA MET A 433 -21.71 27.40 19.34
C MET A 433 -20.26 27.83 19.13
N ALA A 434 -19.74 28.75 19.96
CA ALA A 434 -18.34 29.18 19.86
C ALA A 434 -17.34 28.03 20.04
N MET A 435 -17.66 27.01 20.86
CA MET A 435 -16.81 25.84 21.05
C MET A 435 -16.84 24.87 19.87
N ILE A 436 -17.99 24.74 19.20
CA ILE A 436 -18.17 23.72 18.15
C ILE A 436 -18.05 24.26 16.73
N ASP A 437 -18.18 25.57 16.53
CA ASP A 437 -18.27 26.23 15.23
C ASP A 437 -17.13 25.81 14.30
N TYR A 438 -15.88 26.00 14.74
CA TYR A 438 -14.69 25.63 13.96
C TYR A 438 -14.72 24.16 13.50
N VAL A 439 -15.03 23.24 14.41
CA VAL A 439 -15.06 21.80 14.09
C VAL A 439 -16.27 21.45 13.22
N HIS A 440 -17.40 22.12 13.44
CA HIS A 440 -18.61 21.95 12.63
C HIS A 440 -18.35 22.34 11.17
N ARG A 441 -17.84 23.56 10.97
CA ARG A 441 -17.54 24.18 9.68
C ARG A 441 -16.43 23.45 8.94
N HIS A 442 -15.28 23.20 9.58
CA HIS A 442 -14.12 22.64 8.88
C HIS A 442 -14.05 21.11 8.83
N TYR A 443 -14.87 20.40 9.63
CA TYR A 443 -14.79 18.94 9.70
C TYR A 443 -16.15 18.24 9.56
N VAL A 444 -17.13 18.56 10.40
CA VAL A 444 -18.40 17.80 10.46
C VAL A 444 -19.19 17.92 9.16
N THR A 445 -19.57 19.14 8.79
CA THR A 445 -20.42 19.39 7.63
C THR A 445 -19.79 18.91 6.31
N PRO A 446 -18.51 19.25 6.01
CA PRO A 446 -17.89 18.78 4.76
C PRO A 446 -17.71 17.26 4.72
N THR A 447 -17.39 16.62 5.85
CA THR A 447 -17.23 15.16 5.89
C THR A 447 -18.57 14.42 5.76
N MET A 448 -19.62 14.93 6.41
CA MET A 448 -20.97 14.39 6.27
C MET A 448 -21.46 14.49 4.83
N LEU A 449 -21.30 15.66 4.19
CA LEU A 449 -21.72 15.86 2.80
C LEU A 449 -20.99 14.90 1.86
N ARG A 450 -19.66 14.82 1.97
CA ARG A 450 -18.83 13.98 1.11
C ARG A 450 -19.22 12.50 1.20
N MET A 451 -19.33 11.96 2.41
CA MET A 451 -19.63 10.54 2.60
C MET A 451 -21.04 10.16 2.16
N ALA A 452 -22.01 11.07 2.32
CA ALA A 452 -23.37 10.86 1.83
C ALA A 452 -23.43 10.89 0.30
N VAL A 453 -22.69 11.78 -0.34
CA VAL A 453 -22.59 11.88 -1.81
C VAL A 453 -21.90 10.64 -2.40
N GLU A 454 -20.75 10.25 -1.86
CA GLU A 454 -20.00 9.05 -2.32
C GLU A 454 -20.84 7.76 -2.19
N HIS A 455 -21.66 7.65 -1.15
CA HIS A 455 -22.57 6.51 -0.98
C HIS A 455 -23.76 6.56 -1.94
N ALA A 456 -24.34 7.74 -2.15
CA ALA A 456 -25.52 7.92 -3.00
C ALA A 456 -25.19 7.84 -4.50
N PHE A 457 -23.97 8.22 -4.88
CA PHE A 457 -23.51 8.36 -6.26
C PHE A 457 -22.09 7.78 -6.41
N PRO A 458 -21.93 6.44 -6.31
CA PRO A 458 -20.63 5.82 -6.52
C PRO A 458 -20.20 6.05 -7.97
N ILE A 459 -18.99 6.55 -8.17
CA ILE A 459 -18.39 6.62 -9.51
C ILE A 459 -18.29 5.19 -10.03
N SER A 460 -18.79 4.97 -11.24
CA SER A 460 -18.58 3.70 -11.91
C SER A 460 -17.10 3.62 -12.29
N ASP A 461 -16.32 2.91 -11.48
CA ASP A 461 -14.94 2.51 -11.81
C ASP A 461 -14.95 1.52 -12.99
N ALA A 462 -15.29 2.02 -14.18
CA ALA A 462 -15.19 1.29 -15.43
C ALA A 462 -13.73 0.96 -15.78
N LEU A 463 -12.76 1.58 -15.11
CA LEU A 463 -11.33 1.33 -15.30
C LEU A 463 -10.75 0.26 -14.38
N CYS A 464 -11.39 -0.07 -13.25
CA CYS A 464 -10.87 -1.12 -12.35
C CYS A 464 -11.45 -2.52 -12.67
N SER A 465 -12.52 -2.59 -13.47
CA SER A 465 -13.25 -3.83 -13.75
C SER A 465 -12.70 -4.66 -14.92
N GLN A 466 -11.76 -4.12 -15.72
CA GLN A 466 -11.17 -4.87 -16.84
C GLN A 466 -10.09 -5.88 -16.43
N HIS A 467 -9.59 -5.85 -15.18
CA HIS A 467 -8.64 -6.87 -14.69
C HIS A 467 -9.29 -8.05 -13.95
N SER A 468 -10.60 -8.03 -13.71
CA SER A 468 -11.29 -9.06 -12.90
C SER A 468 -12.19 -10.03 -13.70
N GLN A 469 -12.14 -10.02 -15.03
CA GLN A 469 -12.86 -11.01 -15.85
C GLN A 469 -11.93 -11.70 -16.84
N MET A 470 -11.13 -12.66 -16.35
CA MET A 470 -10.76 -13.82 -17.15
C MET A 470 -11.54 -15.05 -16.65
N PRO A 471 -12.19 -15.82 -17.55
CA PRO A 471 -13.00 -16.96 -17.15
C PRO A 471 -12.10 -18.12 -16.73
N VAL A 472 -12.33 -18.63 -15.51
CA VAL A 472 -11.84 -19.94 -15.08
C VAL A 472 -12.39 -20.99 -16.04
N ARG A 473 -11.55 -21.45 -16.98
CA ARG A 473 -11.85 -22.60 -17.81
C ARG A 473 -11.86 -23.83 -16.90
N GLN A 474 -13.07 -24.30 -16.58
CA GLN A 474 -13.29 -25.63 -16.02
C GLN A 474 -12.64 -26.66 -16.96
N ARG A 475 -11.66 -27.40 -16.46
CA ARG A 475 -11.19 -28.64 -17.08
C ARG A 475 -12.32 -29.66 -16.99
N GLN A 476 -13.05 -29.86 -18.09
CA GLN A 476 -13.75 -31.12 -18.34
C GLN A 476 -12.73 -32.16 -18.78
N GLY A 477 -12.82 -33.35 -18.18
CA GLY A 477 -11.92 -34.45 -18.42
C GLY A 477 -12.11 -35.14 -19.76
N THR A 478 -11.02 -35.74 -20.22
CA THR A 478 -10.90 -37.10 -20.79
C THR A 478 -9.46 -37.53 -20.60
#